data_AF-A0A7Y1AUE3-F1
#
_entry.id   AF-A0A7Y1AUE3-F1
#
_cell.length_a   1.000
_cell.length_b   1.000
_cell.length_c   1.000
_cell.angle_alpha   90.00
_cell.angle_beta   90.00
_cell.angle_gamma   90.00
#
_symmetry.space_group_name_H-M   'P 1'
#
loop_
_entity.id
_entity.type
_entity.pdbx_description
1 polymer ?
#
loop_
_entity_poly.entity_id
_entity_poly.type
_entity_poly.pdbx_seq_one_letter_code
_entity_poly.pdbx_strand_id
1 'polypeptide(L)'
;METTFSKHALAYDRYALVQLFKAIEEFRGVDPEMPSQSAALFLYSAIYPGCTMTDLQTNLGMSQASCSRNVSALSEWHRLEKPGLGLIVATPDPMERRRKIVQLTEKGQQLAVSLTEAVMNPVRLSSFSKAAR
;
A
#
# COMPACT_ATOMS: atom_id res chain seq x y z
N MET A 1 -29.62 -0.61 -24.88
CA MET A 1 -28.65 -1.66 -25.28
C MET A 1 -28.30 -2.44 -24.03
N GLU A 2 -29.13 -3.41 -23.69
CA GLU A 2 -28.91 -4.26 -22.52
C GLU A 2 -27.79 -5.23 -22.86
N THR A 3 -26.61 -5.04 -22.26
CA THR A 3 -25.54 -6.02 -22.33
C THR A 3 -25.96 -7.22 -21.49
N THR A 4 -26.46 -8.24 -22.19
CA THR A 4 -26.64 -9.58 -21.67
C THR A 4 -25.30 -10.09 -21.15
N PHE A 5 -25.01 -9.90 -19.87
CA PHE A 5 -23.91 -10.55 -19.18
C PHE A 5 -24.23 -12.05 -19.15
N SER A 6 -23.71 -12.76 -20.16
CA SER A 6 -23.77 -14.20 -20.28
C SER A 6 -23.41 -14.86 -18.94
N LYS A 7 -24.30 -15.72 -18.45
CA LYS A 7 -24.17 -16.50 -17.19
C LYS A 7 -23.06 -17.57 -17.30
N HIS A 8 -21.84 -17.18 -17.61
CA HIS A 8 -20.68 -18.01 -17.37
C HIS A 8 -20.24 -17.79 -15.92
N ALA A 9 -20.23 -18.86 -15.12
CA ALA A 9 -19.64 -18.82 -13.79
C ALA A 9 -18.17 -18.39 -13.94
N LEU A 10 -17.83 -17.22 -13.41
CA LEU A 10 -16.45 -16.72 -13.48
C LEU A 10 -15.56 -17.59 -12.60
N ALA A 11 -14.34 -17.85 -13.06
CA ALA A 11 -13.34 -18.63 -12.30
C ALA A 11 -12.79 -17.90 -11.06
N TYR A 12 -13.22 -16.66 -10.82
CA TYR A 12 -12.73 -15.78 -9.78
C TYR A 12 -13.89 -15.19 -8.96
N ASP A 13 -13.59 -14.85 -7.70
CA ASP A 13 -14.55 -14.21 -6.82
C ASP A 13 -14.62 -12.70 -7.09
N ARG A 14 -15.77 -12.26 -7.60
CA ARG A 14 -16.02 -10.84 -7.85
C ARG A 14 -16.07 -10.01 -6.57
N TYR A 15 -16.46 -10.60 -5.43
CA TYR A 15 -16.49 -9.90 -4.16
C TYR A 15 -15.07 -9.57 -3.68
N ALA A 16 -14.15 -10.53 -3.79
CA ALA A 16 -12.74 -10.33 -3.48
C ALA A 16 -12.12 -9.21 -4.35
N LEU A 17 -12.48 -9.12 -5.63
CA LEU A 17 -12.01 -8.05 -6.51
C LEU A 17 -12.55 -6.66 -6.10
N VAL A 18 -13.79 -6.58 -5.61
CA VAL A 18 -14.35 -5.32 -5.09
C VAL A 18 -13.62 -4.87 -3.82
N GLN A 19 -13.28 -5.81 -2.94
CA GLN A 19 -12.51 -5.54 -1.73
C GLN A 19 -11.09 -5.06 -2.05
N LEU A 20 -10.42 -5.72 -2.99
CA LEU A 20 -9.10 -5.28 -3.47
C LEU A 20 -9.16 -3.90 -4.13
N PHE A 21 -10.18 -3.64 -4.95
CA PHE A 21 -10.38 -2.32 -5.56
C PHE A 21 -10.52 -1.23 -4.50
N LYS A 22 -11.31 -1.45 -3.45
CA LYS A 22 -11.45 -0.50 -2.34
C LYS A 22 -10.12 -0.25 -1.63
N ALA A 23 -9.32 -1.28 -1.41
CA ALA A 23 -7.99 -1.11 -0.83
C ALA A 23 -7.07 -0.26 -1.72
N ILE A 24 -7.18 -0.38 -3.04
CA ILE A 24 -6.46 0.50 -3.98
C ILE A 24 -6.97 1.95 -3.89
N GLU A 25 -8.27 2.16 -3.71
CA GLU A 25 -8.85 3.50 -3.55
C GLU A 25 -8.37 4.17 -2.24
N GLU A 26 -8.15 3.42 -1.15
CA GLU A 26 -7.52 3.96 0.06
C GLU A 26 -6.10 4.49 -0.21
N PHE A 27 -5.30 3.78 -1.03
CA PHE A 27 -3.98 4.30 -1.45
C PHE A 27 -4.11 5.56 -2.32
N ARG A 28 -5.06 5.59 -3.26
CA ARG A 28 -5.33 6.77 -4.11
C ARG A 28 -5.84 7.97 -3.33
N GLY A 29 -6.55 7.73 -2.23
CA GLY A 29 -6.95 8.77 -1.28
C GLY A 29 -5.76 9.44 -0.60
N VAL A 30 -4.63 8.73 -0.46
CA VAL A 30 -3.37 9.29 0.07
C VAL A 30 -2.54 9.97 -1.02
N ASP A 31 -2.37 9.30 -2.16
CA ASP A 31 -1.69 9.84 -3.34
C ASP A 31 -2.31 9.24 -4.61
N PRO A 32 -3.01 10.03 -5.43
CA PRO A 32 -3.67 9.54 -6.65
C PRO A 32 -2.71 8.85 -7.63
N GLU A 33 -1.44 9.25 -7.64
CA GLU A 33 -0.39 8.75 -8.53
C GLU A 33 0.59 7.82 -7.79
N MET A 34 0.17 7.22 -6.66
CA MET A 34 1.02 6.33 -5.87
C MET A 34 1.56 5.18 -6.74
N PRO A 35 2.89 5.06 -6.91
CA PRO A 35 3.46 3.93 -7.62
C PRO A 35 3.15 2.61 -6.92
N SER A 36 2.81 1.57 -7.68
CA SER A 36 2.51 0.23 -7.13
C SER A 36 3.67 -0.33 -6.28
N GLN A 37 4.91 0.00 -6.64
CA GLN A 37 6.10 -0.37 -5.87
C GLN A 37 6.15 0.33 -4.50
N SER A 38 5.67 1.57 -4.38
CA SER A 38 5.54 2.27 -3.09
C SER A 38 4.46 1.61 -2.23
N ALA A 39 3.30 1.28 -2.82
CA ALA A 39 2.24 0.57 -2.11
C ALA A 39 2.71 -0.80 -1.60
N ALA A 40 3.46 -1.56 -2.41
CA ALA A 40 4.06 -2.83 -2.01
C ALA A 40 5.08 -2.66 -0.86
N LEU A 41 5.91 -1.61 -0.91
CA LEU A 41 6.87 -1.29 0.16
C LEU A 41 6.16 -0.97 1.48
N PHE A 42 5.10 -0.16 1.40
CA PHE A 42 4.27 0.17 2.55
C PHE A 42 3.62 -1.09 3.15
N LEU A 43 2.97 -1.92 2.32
CA LEU A 43 2.33 -3.16 2.76
C LEU A 43 3.32 -4.10 3.42
N TYR A 44 4.50 -4.30 2.82
CA TYR A 44 5.54 -5.15 3.40
C TYR A 44 5.99 -4.62 4.77
N SER A 45 6.17 -3.31 4.89
CA SER A 45 6.55 -2.67 6.16
C SER A 45 5.45 -2.80 7.23
N ALA A 46 4.18 -2.82 6.82
CA ALA A 46 3.04 -3.04 7.72
C ALA A 46 2.93 -4.51 8.18
N ILE A 47 3.20 -5.46 7.27
CA ILE A 47 3.19 -6.90 7.56
C ILE A 47 4.37 -7.28 8.48
N TYR A 48 5.53 -6.65 8.28
CA TYR A 48 6.76 -6.91 9.05
C TYR A 48 7.29 -5.63 9.71
N PRO A 49 6.65 -5.16 10.80
CA PRO A 49 7.13 -3.98 11.53
C PRO A 49 8.58 -4.18 11.99
N GLY A 50 9.44 -3.24 11.66
CA GLY A 50 10.87 -3.35 11.97
C GLY A 50 11.72 -3.97 10.87
N CYS A 51 11.16 -4.27 9.69
CA CYS A 51 11.94 -4.73 8.55
C CYS A 51 13.03 -3.72 8.17
N THR A 52 14.13 -4.21 7.63
CA THR A 52 15.25 -3.37 7.18
C THR A 52 15.08 -2.96 5.72
N MET A 53 15.78 -1.90 5.31
CA MET A 53 15.87 -1.58 3.87
C MET A 53 16.47 -2.71 3.04
N THR A 54 17.27 -3.59 3.63
CA THR A 54 17.78 -4.79 2.94
C THR A 54 16.66 -5.79 2.72
N ASP A 55 15.81 -6.03 3.72
CA ASP A 55 14.65 -6.91 3.57
C ASP A 55 13.72 -6.41 2.47
N LEU A 56 13.49 -5.11 2.40
CA LEU A 56 12.69 -4.49 1.34
C LEU A 56 13.30 -4.72 -0.06
N GLN A 57 14.62 -4.56 -0.20
CA GLN A 57 15.31 -4.82 -1.46
C GLN A 57 15.19 -6.28 -1.89
N THR A 58 15.46 -7.21 -0.98
CA THR A 58 15.46 -8.65 -1.27
C THR A 58 14.05 -9.16 -1.56
N ASN A 59 13.06 -8.84 -0.72
CA ASN A 59 11.73 -9.43 -0.81
C ASN A 59 10.83 -8.76 -1.86
N LEU A 60 11.11 -7.51 -2.23
CA LEU A 60 10.37 -6.80 -3.28
C LEU A 60 11.13 -6.72 -4.61
N GLY A 61 12.32 -7.35 -4.70
CA GLY A 61 13.14 -7.33 -5.91
C GLY A 61 13.59 -5.92 -6.33
N MET A 62 13.86 -5.04 -5.35
CA MET A 62 14.17 -3.63 -5.60
C MET A 62 15.68 -3.37 -5.54
N SER A 63 16.18 -2.53 -6.44
CA SER A 63 17.54 -1.99 -6.29
C SER A 63 17.64 -1.06 -5.08
N GLN A 64 18.85 -0.89 -4.54
CA GLN A 64 19.11 0.05 -3.44
C GLN A 64 18.61 1.46 -3.75
N ALA A 65 18.83 1.94 -4.97
CA ALA A 65 18.37 3.25 -5.41
C ALA A 65 16.84 3.34 -5.47
N SER A 66 16.14 2.27 -5.88
CA SER A 66 14.67 2.25 -5.86
C SER A 66 14.13 2.19 -4.44
N CYS A 67 14.70 1.35 -3.58
CA CYS A 67 14.33 1.25 -2.18
C CYS A 67 14.48 2.60 -1.47
N SER A 68 15.61 3.27 -1.67
CA SER A 68 15.87 4.61 -1.12
C SER A 68 14.82 5.63 -1.57
N ARG A 69 14.51 5.67 -2.89
CA ARG A 69 13.49 6.59 -3.43
C ARG A 69 12.10 6.34 -2.83
N ASN A 70 11.66 5.09 -2.77
CA ASN A 70 10.34 4.75 -2.24
C ASN A 70 10.27 5.02 -0.72
N VAL A 71 11.31 4.68 0.03
CA VAL A 71 11.38 4.99 1.47
C VAL A 71 11.31 6.50 1.72
N SER A 72 12.06 7.30 0.95
CA SER A 72 12.00 8.76 1.06
C SER A 72 10.63 9.33 0.67
N ALA A 73 9.97 8.79 -0.36
CA ALA A 73 8.64 9.25 -0.77
C ALA A 73 7.55 8.93 0.27
N LEU A 74 7.65 7.78 0.94
CA LEU A 74 6.72 7.37 1.99
C LEU A 74 7.03 7.99 3.35
N SER A 75 8.25 8.49 3.56
CA SER A 75 8.64 9.19 4.79
C SER A 75 8.09 10.62 4.85
N GLU A 76 8.26 11.31 5.98
CA GLU A 76 7.84 12.71 6.13
C GLU A 76 8.62 13.66 5.20
N TRP A 77 9.89 13.37 4.94
CA TRP A 77 10.77 14.20 4.12
C TRP A 77 11.27 13.45 2.90
N HIS A 78 10.95 13.94 1.71
CA HIS A 78 11.50 13.47 0.45
C HIS A 78 12.94 13.99 0.30
N ARG A 79 13.80 13.21 -0.37
CA ARG A 79 15.20 13.56 -0.70
C ARG A 79 15.37 14.90 -1.47
N LEU A 80 14.28 15.46 -1.99
CA LEU A 80 14.25 16.69 -2.78
C LEU A 80 13.65 17.87 -2.00
N GLU A 81 13.72 17.83 -0.66
CA GLU A 81 13.15 18.86 0.23
C GLU A 81 11.65 19.09 0.04
N LYS A 82 10.95 18.09 -0.51
CA LYS A 82 9.50 18.07 -0.62
C LYS A 82 8.92 17.29 0.56
N PRO A 83 7.73 17.68 1.05
CA PRO A 83 6.97 16.83 1.96
C PRO A 83 6.74 15.48 1.30
N GLY A 84 7.11 14.39 1.98
CA GLY A 84 6.70 13.04 1.59
C GLY A 84 5.34 12.71 2.20
N LEU A 85 4.91 11.45 2.05
CA LEU A 85 3.57 11.03 2.49
C LEU A 85 3.45 10.85 4.01
N GLY A 86 4.57 10.78 4.73
CA GLY A 86 4.59 10.64 6.19
C GLY A 86 3.95 9.35 6.69
N LEU A 87 3.96 8.28 5.90
CA LEU A 87 3.38 6.97 6.21
C LEU A 87 4.36 6.05 6.95
N ILE A 88 5.66 6.23 6.73
CA ILE A 88 6.71 5.44 7.38
C ILE A 88 7.79 6.33 7.96
N VAL A 89 8.62 5.76 8.82
CA VAL A 89 9.85 6.33 9.32
C VAL A 89 10.97 5.32 9.16
N ALA A 90 12.15 5.79 8.74
CA ALA A 90 13.34 4.97 8.61
C ALA A 90 14.44 5.45 9.57
N THR A 91 14.71 4.68 10.63
CA THR A 91 15.69 5.04 11.66
C THR A 91 16.91 4.11 11.62
N PRO A 92 18.12 4.58 12.01
CA PRO A 92 19.26 3.69 12.22
C PRO A 92 18.93 2.61 13.23
N ASP A 93 19.38 1.38 12.99
CA ASP A 93 19.19 0.30 13.95
C ASP A 93 20.08 0.53 15.20
N PRO A 94 19.52 0.44 16.42
CA PRO A 94 20.28 0.55 17.66
C PRO A 94 21.44 -0.45 17.80
N MET A 95 21.28 -1.68 17.29
CA MET A 95 22.27 -2.77 17.36
C MET A 95 23.29 -2.72 16.21
N GLU A 96 22.90 -2.19 15.05
CA GLU A 96 23.76 -2.09 13.87
C GLU A 96 23.45 -0.81 13.07
N ARG A 97 24.06 0.31 13.46
CA ARG A 97 23.74 1.63 12.91
C ARG A 97 23.95 1.77 11.39
N ARG A 98 24.68 0.85 10.74
CA ARG A 98 24.85 0.85 9.27
C ARG A 98 23.58 0.46 8.52
N ARG A 99 22.62 -0.19 9.17
CA ARG A 99 21.31 -0.52 8.57
C ARG A 99 20.21 0.40 9.09
N LYS A 100 19.18 0.56 8.27
CA LYS A 100 17.97 1.32 8.62
C LYS A 100 16.79 0.36 8.78
N ILE A 101 16.08 0.52 9.88
CA ILE A 101 14.81 -0.13 10.18
C ILE A 101 13.69 0.78 9.68
N VAL A 102 12.66 0.19 9.08
CA VAL A 102 11.45 0.87 8.62
C VAL A 102 10.27 0.49 9.52
N GLN A 103 9.52 1.51 9.95
CA GLN A 103 8.32 1.37 10.76
C GLN A 103 7.22 2.31 10.24
N LEU A 104 5.96 1.97 10.49
CA LEU A 104 4.84 2.85 10.18
C LEU A 104 4.80 4.02 11.18
N THR A 105 4.44 5.20 10.68
CA THR A 105 4.02 6.33 11.52
C THR A 105 2.58 6.10 12.01
N GLU A 106 2.06 6.98 12.87
CA GLU A 106 0.64 6.99 13.24
C GLU A 106 -0.27 7.10 12.01
N LYS A 107 0.05 8.01 11.06
CA LYS A 107 -0.65 8.13 9.77
C LYS A 107 -0.57 6.84 8.95
N GLY A 108 0.58 6.18 8.95
CA GLY A 108 0.74 4.88 8.31
C GLY A 108 -0.13 3.80 8.94
N GLN A 109 -0.22 3.76 10.27
CA GLN A 109 -1.08 2.81 10.98
C GLN A 109 -2.57 3.04 10.65
N GLN A 110 -3.01 4.30 10.56
CA GLN A 110 -4.37 4.63 10.14
C GLN A 110 -4.67 4.10 8.73
N LEU A 111 -3.76 4.29 7.77
CA LEU A 111 -3.90 3.72 6.43
C LEU A 111 -3.99 2.19 6.46
N ALA A 112 -3.15 1.53 7.28
CA ALA A 112 -3.20 0.07 7.42
C ALA A 112 -4.54 -0.42 7.98
N VAL A 113 -5.16 0.34 8.91
CA VAL A 113 -6.51 0.07 9.41
C VAL A 113 -7.55 0.21 8.29
N SER A 114 -7.54 1.32 7.55
CA SER A 114 -8.47 1.53 6.42
C SER A 114 -8.36 0.44 5.35
N LEU A 115 -7.14 0.02 5.01
CA LEU A 115 -6.90 -1.09 4.08
C LEU A 115 -7.46 -2.41 4.60
N THR A 116 -7.30 -2.67 5.89
CA THR A 116 -7.83 -3.87 6.55
C THR A 116 -9.36 -3.88 6.50
N GLU A 117 -10.00 -2.76 6.82
CA GLU A 117 -11.45 -2.60 6.73
C GLU A 117 -11.97 -2.76 5.30
N ALA A 118 -11.27 -2.19 4.31
CA ALA A 118 -11.60 -2.31 2.90
C ALA A 118 -11.60 -3.77 2.42
N VAL A 119 -10.68 -4.60 2.94
CA VAL A 119 -10.59 -6.02 2.60
C VAL A 119 -11.56 -6.89 3.41
N MET A 120 -11.79 -6.57 4.69
CA MET A 120 -12.61 -7.42 5.56
C MET A 120 -14.12 -7.16 5.44
N ASN A 121 -14.55 -5.97 5.02
CA ASN A 121 -15.97 -5.62 4.98
C ASN A 121 -16.67 -6.22 3.74
N PRO A 122 -17.66 -7.13 3.90
CA PRO A 122 -18.34 -7.75 2.77
C PRO A 122 -19.31 -6.77 2.10
N VAL A 123 -18.94 -6.28 0.92
CA VAL A 123 -19.76 -5.33 0.16
C VAL A 123 -20.64 -6.09 -0.82
N ARG A 124 -21.94 -5.77 -0.87
CA ARG A 124 -22.83 -6.29 -1.91
C ARG A 124 -22.38 -5.76 -3.27
N LEU A 125 -22.16 -6.63 -4.26
CA LEU A 125 -21.80 -6.21 -5.62
C LEU A 125 -22.79 -5.19 -6.23
N SER A 126 -24.06 -5.25 -5.84
CA SER A 126 -25.10 -4.31 -6.28
C SER A 126 -24.90 -2.88 -5.78
N SER A 127 -24.22 -2.66 -4.64
CA SER A 127 -23.91 -1.31 -4.15
C SER A 127 -22.66 -0.71 -4.77
N PHE A 128 -21.74 -1.55 -5.28
CA PHE A 128 -20.51 -1.09 -5.93
C PHE A 128 -20.79 -0.37 -7.27
N SER A 129 -21.75 -0.84 -8.07
CA SER A 129 -22.05 -0.24 -9.38
C SER A 129 -22.64 1.18 -9.31
N LYS A 130 -23.12 1.61 -8.14
CA LYS A 130 -23.64 2.98 -7.93
C LYS A 130 -22.58 3.95 -7.40
N ALA A 131 -21.53 3.44 -6.75
CA ALA A 131 -20.48 4.26 -6.13
C ALA A 131 -19.28 4.51 -7.07
N ALA A 132 -19.09 3.66 -8.09
CA ALA A 132 -18.00 3.79 -9.07
C ALA A 132 -18.33 4.74 -10.25
N ARG A 133 -19.26 5.68 -10.07
CA ARG A 133 -19.62 6.73 -11.04
C ARG A 133 -19.15 8.08 -10.54
#